data_AF-A0A3A5HGN6-F1
#
_entry.id   AF-A0A3A5HGN6-F1
#
_cell.length_a   1.000
_cell.length_b   1.000
_cell.length_c   1.000
_cell.angle_alpha   90.00
_cell.angle_beta   90.00
_cell.angle_gamma   90.00
#
_symmetry.space_group_name_H-M   'P 1'
#
loop_
_entity.id
_entity.type
_entity.pdbx_description
1 polymer ?
#
loop_
_entity_poly.entity_id
_entity_poly.type
_entity_poly.pdbx_seq_one_letter_code
_entity_poly.pdbx_strand_id
1 'polypeptide(L)'
;MDVDAKMAGIHVVGAIIAAFVSFTISNGSIAALGNNQALGTLAGLVILIIVGNLSERILGKEAVGGFKGWLWSGIVPFLFIWFVAWSMLLNLT
;
A
#
# COMPACT_ATOMS: atom_id res chain seq x y z
N MET A 1 12.41 17.17 -1.91
CA MET A 1 11.92 17.38 -0.52
C MET A 1 10.41 17.57 -0.44
N ASP A 2 9.81 18.61 -1.06
CA ASP A 2 8.34 18.80 -0.99
C ASP A 2 7.54 17.68 -1.69
N VAL A 3 7.94 17.32 -2.92
CA VAL A 3 7.30 16.24 -3.68
C VAL A 3 7.51 14.87 -3.00
N ASP A 4 8.70 14.61 -2.46
CA ASP A 4 9.00 13.37 -1.76
C ASP A 4 8.10 13.17 -0.54
N ALA A 5 7.90 14.22 0.27
CA ALA A 5 7.02 14.18 1.43
C ALA A 5 5.55 13.97 1.04
N LYS A 6 5.08 14.64 -0.01
CA LYS A 6 3.72 14.44 -0.56
C LYS A 6 3.54 13.03 -1.09
N MET A 7 4.53 12.50 -1.80
CA MET A 7 4.50 11.14 -2.34
C MET A 7 4.45 10.11 -1.21
N ALA A 8 5.28 10.28 -0.18
CA ALA A 8 5.29 9.41 0.99
C ALA A 8 3.94 9.48 1.72
N GLY A 9 3.38 10.68 1.91
CA GLY A 9 2.06 10.87 2.53
C GLY A 9 0.94 10.12 1.79
N ILE A 10 0.89 10.23 0.46
CA ILE A 10 -0.08 9.49 -0.36
C ILE A 10 0.08 7.97 -0.18
N HIS A 11 1.31 7.49 -0.16
CA HIS A 11 1.61 6.06 -0.01
C HIS A 11 1.34 5.53 1.40
N VAL A 12 1.53 6.34 2.44
CA VAL A 12 1.15 6.00 3.83
C VAL A 12 -0.36 5.81 3.93
N VAL A 13 -1.16 6.72 3.38
CA VAL A 13 -2.63 6.58 3.35
C VAL A 13 -3.03 5.33 2.55
N GLY A 14 -2.43 5.13 1.38
CA GLY A 14 -2.64 3.93 0.56
C GLY A 14 -2.30 2.63 1.30
N ALA A 15 -1.22 2.62 2.08
CA ALA A 15 -0.77 1.45 2.84
C ALA A 15 -1.72 1.07 3.96
N ILE A 16 -2.32 2.06 4.64
CA ILE A 16 -3.33 1.81 5.67
C ILE A 16 -4.57 1.16 5.03
N ILE A 17 -5.04 1.71 3.90
CA ILE A 17 -6.15 1.13 3.14
C ILE A 17 -5.80 -0.31 2.71
N ALA A 18 -4.59 -0.52 2.19
CA ALA A 18 -4.12 -1.84 1.80
C ALA A 18 -4.08 -2.82 2.97
N ALA A 19 -3.70 -2.39 4.17
CA ALA A 19 -3.68 -3.25 5.36
C ALA A 19 -5.07 -3.75 5.73
N PHE A 20 -6.08 -2.88 5.72
CA PHE A 20 -7.47 -3.28 5.98
C PHE A 20 -8.03 -4.24 4.91
N VAL A 21 -7.74 -3.98 3.64
CA VAL A 21 -8.15 -4.85 2.54
C VAL A 21 -7.46 -6.21 2.64
N SER A 22 -6.14 -6.23 2.82
CA SER A 22 -5.36 -7.46 3.02
C SER A 22 -5.87 -8.25 4.21
N PHE A 23 -6.14 -7.60 5.35
CA PHE A 23 -6.71 -8.25 6.54
C PHE A 23 -8.06 -8.91 6.24
N THR A 24 -8.99 -8.16 5.65
CA THR A 24 -10.35 -8.64 5.35
C THR A 24 -10.35 -9.85 4.40
N ILE A 25 -9.43 -9.86 3.44
CA ILE A 25 -9.28 -10.97 2.50
C ILE A 25 -8.57 -12.17 3.14
N SER A 26 -7.60 -11.92 4.03
CA SER A 26 -6.71 -12.97 4.53
C SER A 26 -7.20 -13.68 5.79
N ASN A 27 -8.01 -13.03 6.64
CA ASN A 27 -8.37 -13.55 7.96
C ASN A 27 -9.58 -14.53 7.96
N GLY A 28 -10.20 -14.78 6.81
CA GLY A 28 -11.41 -15.60 6.72
C GLY A 28 -12.74 -14.84 6.84
N SER A 29 -12.74 -13.51 6.90
CA SER A 29 -13.96 -12.68 6.92
C SER A 29 -14.83 -12.85 5.68
N ILE A 30 -14.25 -13.27 4.54
CA ILE A 30 -14.97 -13.55 3.30
C ILE A 30 -15.09 -15.07 3.14
N ALA A 31 -16.28 -15.62 3.40
CA ALA A 31 -16.55 -17.06 3.41
C ALA A 31 -16.13 -17.78 2.11
N ALA A 32 -16.31 -17.13 0.95
CA ALA A 32 -15.94 -17.68 -0.35
C ALA A 32 -14.41 -17.81 -0.57
N LEU A 33 -13.61 -17.05 0.18
CA LEU A 33 -12.15 -17.00 0.03
C LEU A 33 -11.41 -17.79 1.12
N GLY A 34 -12.09 -18.06 2.25
CA GLY A 34 -11.47 -18.69 3.43
C GLY A 34 -10.31 -17.86 3.99
N ASN A 35 -9.42 -18.50 4.76
CA ASN A 35 -8.18 -17.85 5.21
C ASN A 35 -7.14 -17.94 4.07
N ASN A 36 -6.88 -16.80 3.42
CA ASN A 36 -6.01 -16.74 2.25
C ASN A 36 -5.03 -15.55 2.31
N GLN A 37 -3.90 -15.76 3.00
CA GLN A 37 -2.86 -14.75 3.12
C GLN A 37 -2.20 -14.39 1.78
N ALA A 38 -2.10 -15.35 0.85
CA ALA A 38 -1.53 -15.09 -0.48
C ALA A 38 -2.38 -14.07 -1.25
N LEU A 39 -3.71 -14.23 -1.22
CA LEU A 39 -4.63 -13.29 -1.86
C LEU A 39 -4.65 -11.92 -1.15
N GLY A 40 -4.53 -11.91 0.18
CA GLY A 40 -4.36 -10.67 0.96
C GLY A 40 -3.09 -9.90 0.56
N THR A 41 -1.96 -10.59 0.38
CA THR A 41 -0.72 -10.01 -0.13
C THR A 41 -0.91 -9.44 -1.53
N LEU A 42 -1.51 -10.21 -2.44
CA LEU A 42 -1.75 -9.78 -3.81
C LEU A 42 -2.61 -8.50 -3.86
N ALA A 43 -3.66 -8.43 -3.04
CA ALA A 43 -4.52 -7.25 -2.97
C ALA A 43 -3.75 -5.99 -2.54
N GLY A 44 -2.85 -6.10 -1.56
CA GLY A 44 -2.02 -4.97 -1.13
C GLY A 44 -1.03 -4.51 -2.22
N LEU A 45 -0.44 -5.45 -2.96
CA LEU A 45 0.43 -5.12 -4.11
C LEU A 45 -0.33 -4.44 -5.26
N VAL A 46 -1.57 -4.87 -5.53
CA VAL A 46 -2.44 -4.20 -6.51
C VAL A 46 -2.72 -2.76 -6.07
N ILE A 47 -3.02 -2.53 -4.79
CA ILE A 47 -3.24 -1.19 -4.24
C ILE A 47 -1.98 -0.33 -4.37
N LEU A 48 -0.79 -0.87 -4.07
CA LEU A 48 0.48 -0.16 -4.27
C LEU A 48 0.64 0.37 -5.70
N ILE A 49 0.34 -0.46 -6.71
CA ILE A 49 0.44 -0.06 -8.12
C ILE A 49 -0.59 1.02 -8.46
N ILE A 50 -1.83 0.89 -7.98
CA ILE A 50 -2.88 1.90 -8.18
C ILE A 50 -2.46 3.24 -7.57
N VAL A 51 -1.94 3.23 -6.34
CA VAL A 51 -1.47 4.43 -5.63
C VAL A 51 -0.27 5.05 -6.31
N GLY A 52 0.67 4.24 -6.83
CA GLY A 52 1.79 4.71 -7.65
C GLY A 52 1.30 5.49 -8.87
N ASN A 53 0.43 4.89 -9.67
CA ASN A 53 -0.16 5.52 -10.86
C ASN A 53 -0.95 6.79 -10.52
N LEU A 54 -1.69 6.80 -9.40
CA LEU A 54 -2.43 7.97 -8.95
C LEU A 54 -1.49 9.10 -8.53
N SER A 55 -0.40 8.78 -7.82
CA SER A 55 0.59 9.76 -7.40
C SER A 55 1.30 10.43 -8.57
N GLU A 56 1.65 9.68 -9.63
CA GLU A 56 2.23 10.25 -10.86
C GLU A 56 1.27 11.21 -11.56
N ARG A 57 -0.05 10.91 -11.54
CA ARG A 57 -1.07 11.78 -12.12
C ARG A 57 -1.29 13.06 -11.31
N ILE A 58 -1.23 12.98 -9.98
CA ILE A 58 -1.46 14.13 -9.08
C ILE A 58 -0.24 15.04 -9.03
N LEU A 59 0.96 14.47 -8.88
CA LEU A 59 2.19 15.23 -8.62
C LEU A 59 2.97 15.57 -9.91
N GLY A 60 2.63 14.93 -11.02
CA GLY A 60 3.33 15.07 -12.30
C GLY A 60 4.50 14.09 -12.39
N LYS A 61 4.52 13.30 -13.47
CA LYS A 61 5.47 12.20 -13.66
C LYS A 61 6.95 12.63 -13.62
N GLU A 62 7.27 13.80 -14.15
CA GLU A 62 8.63 14.36 -14.12
C GLU A 62 9.03 14.76 -12.71
N ALA A 63 8.12 15.38 -11.95
CA ALA A 63 8.37 15.84 -10.58
C ALA A 63 8.61 14.67 -9.62
N VAL A 64 7.96 13.53 -9.86
CA VAL A 64 8.10 12.30 -9.09
C VAL A 64 9.47 11.63 -9.30
N GLY A 65 10.23 11.99 -10.34
CA GLY A 65 11.57 11.41 -10.58
C GLY A 65 11.54 9.95 -11.08
N GLY A 66 10.42 9.54 -11.68
CA GLY A 66 10.23 8.20 -12.24
C GLY A 66 10.35 7.06 -11.23
N PHE A 67 10.86 5.90 -11.67
CA PHE A 67 10.92 4.71 -10.83
C PHE A 67 11.77 4.89 -9.57
N LYS A 68 12.88 5.62 -9.64
CA LYS A 68 13.75 5.83 -8.47
C LYS A 68 13.02 6.63 -7.39
N GLY A 69 12.32 7.69 -7.76
CA GLY A 69 11.53 8.47 -6.80
C GLY A 69 10.35 7.67 -6.27
N TRP A 70 9.66 6.91 -7.12
CA TRP A 70 8.60 6.00 -6.67
C TRP A 70 9.10 4.92 -5.72
N LEU A 71 10.27 4.34 -5.97
CA LEU A 71 10.85 3.32 -5.09
C LEU A 71 11.08 3.86 -3.68
N TRP A 72 11.79 4.99 -3.56
CA TRP A 72 12.21 5.52 -2.26
C TRP A 72 11.12 6.30 -1.53
N SER A 73 10.37 7.13 -2.25
CA SER A 73 9.36 8.01 -1.66
C SER A 73 7.96 7.40 -1.72
N GLY A 74 7.78 6.24 -2.36
CA GLY A 74 6.48 5.56 -2.49
C GLY A 74 6.48 4.11 -1.99
N ILE A 75 7.19 3.21 -2.67
CA ILE A 75 7.20 1.76 -2.38
C ILE A 75 7.71 1.49 -0.96
N VAL A 76 8.88 2.02 -0.60
CA VAL A 76 9.48 1.80 0.73
C VAL A 76 8.55 2.23 1.87
N PRO A 77 8.03 3.48 1.92
CA PRO A 77 7.11 3.89 2.99
C PRO A 77 5.80 3.10 2.96
N PHE A 78 5.28 2.76 1.76
CA PHE A 78 4.08 1.94 1.64
C PHE A 78 4.28 0.57 2.28
N LEU A 79 5.32 -0.16 1.86
CA LEU A 79 5.56 -1.52 2.34
C LEU A 79 5.75 -1.56 3.85
N PHE A 80 6.51 -0.62 4.41
CA PHE A 80 6.73 -0.55 5.84
C PHE A 80 5.42 -0.38 6.62
N ILE A 81 4.61 0.63 6.26
CA ILE A 81 3.34 0.88 6.96
C ILE A 81 2.34 -0.24 6.73
N TRP A 82 2.26 -0.77 5.51
CA TRP A 82 1.34 -1.84 5.16
C TRP A 82 1.63 -3.11 5.96
N PHE A 83 2.89 -3.55 6.03
CA PHE A 83 3.26 -4.73 6.82
C PHE A 83 3.03 -4.53 8.31
N VAL A 84 3.39 -3.36 8.87
CA VAL A 84 3.15 -3.07 10.28
C VAL A 84 1.64 -3.06 10.58
N ALA A 85 0.85 -2.30 9.83
CA ALA A 85 -0.59 -2.21 10.07
C ALA A 85 -1.30 -3.56 9.86
N TRP A 86 -0.95 -4.32 8.81
CA TRP A 86 -1.56 -5.61 8.55
C TRP A 86 -1.18 -6.65 9.61
N SER A 87 0.09 -6.70 10.02
CA SER A 87 0.51 -7.59 11.10
C SER A 87 -0.16 -7.24 12.43
N MET A 88 -0.33 -5.96 12.74
CA MET A 88 -1.10 -5.53 13.92
C MET A 88 -2.55 -6.03 13.84
N LEU A 89 -3.21 -5.85 12.69
CA LEU A 89 -4.60 -6.32 12.51
C LEU A 89 -4.70 -7.84 12.68
N LEU A 90 -3.75 -8.62 12.17
CA LEU A 90 -3.74 -10.08 12.32
C LEU A 90 -3.50 -10.57 13.76
N ASN A 91 -2.87 -9.76 14.62
CA ASN A 91 -2.49 -10.17 15.98
C ASN A 91 -3.35 -9.53 17.08
N LEU A 92 -4.12 -8.49 16.76
CA LEU A 92 -4.97 -7.75 17.73
C LEU A 92 -6.45 -8.15 17.66
N THR A 93 -6.84 -9.05 16.75
CA THR A 93 -8.19 -9.59 16.59
C THR A 93 -8.20 -11.08 16.88
#